data_AF-A0A534RN14-F1
#
_entry.id   AF-A0A534RN14-F1
#
_cell.length_a   1.000
_cell.length_b   1.000
_cell.length_c   1.000
_cell.angle_alpha   90.00
_cell.angle_beta   90.00
_cell.angle_gamma   90.00
#
_symmetry.space_group_name_H-M   'P 1'
#
loop_
_entity.id
_entity.type
_entity.pdbx_description
1 polymer ?
#
loop_
_entity_poly.entity_id
_entity_poly.type
_entity_poly.pdbx_seq_one_letter_code
_entity_poly.pdbx_strand_id
1 'polypeptide(L)'
;MPWTDSAVLCVALGLRLLHVLSIRHAYFFTHLQTERLRYHLWALSILSWTQRTSLPFDQAPGYPYLVAGIYATFGPRVTAVAVVQAVLDAITCVAIARVGRRCFGAPAGLVAGLLAVAYGSFIYCTGELESATP
;
A
#
# COMPACT_ATOMS: atom_id res chain seq x y z
N MET A 1 -19.43 18.89 -5.26
CA MET A 1 -19.26 18.24 -6.57
C MET A 1 -18.55 16.91 -6.37
N PRO A 2 -19.16 15.76 -6.70
CA PRO A 2 -18.53 14.44 -6.58
C PRO A 2 -17.37 14.22 -7.57
N TRP A 3 -17.36 14.97 -8.68
CA TRP A 3 -16.38 14.88 -9.76
C TRP A 3 -14.94 15.17 -9.33
N THR A 4 -14.72 16.04 -8.33
CA THR A 4 -13.38 16.35 -7.83
C THR A 4 -12.76 15.19 -7.07
N ASP A 5 -13.57 14.47 -6.28
CA ASP A 5 -13.10 13.31 -5.51
C ASP A 5 -12.75 12.17 -6.47
N SER A 6 -13.57 11.94 -7.49
CA SER A 6 -13.31 10.95 -8.55
C SER A 6 -12.05 11.30 -9.35
N ALA A 7 -11.84 12.58 -9.70
CA ALA A 7 -10.64 13.01 -10.40
C ALA A 7 -9.37 12.78 -9.55
N VAL A 8 -9.41 13.15 -8.26
CA VAL A 8 -8.30 12.88 -7.32
C VAL A 8 -8.04 11.39 -7.20
N LEU A 9 -9.09 10.56 -7.09
CA LEU A 9 -8.96 9.10 -7.05
C LEU A 9 -8.32 8.55 -8.33
N CYS A 10 -8.80 8.94 -9.50
CA CYS A 10 -8.28 8.46 -10.78
C CYS A 10 -6.82 8.85 -10.98
N VAL A 11 -6.44 10.10 -10.66
CA VAL A 11 -5.06 10.57 -10.76
C VAL A 11 -4.18 9.83 -9.74
N ALA A 12 -4.62 9.73 -8.48
CA ALA A 12 -3.93 9.03 -7.41
C ALA A 12 -3.65 7.55 -7.75
N LEU A 13 -4.67 6.86 -8.28
CA LEU A 13 -4.60 5.46 -8.67
C LEU A 13 -3.74 5.28 -9.92
N GLY A 14 -3.89 6.15 -10.93
CA GLY A 14 -3.10 6.13 -12.15
C GLY A 14 -1.60 6.30 -11.88
N LEU A 15 -1.23 7.29 -11.06
CA LEU A 15 0.16 7.52 -10.67
C LEU A 15 0.76 6.32 -9.93
N ARG A 16 0.01 5.74 -8.98
CA ARG A 16 0.48 4.57 -8.21
C ARG A 16 0.57 3.32 -9.06
N LEU A 17 -0.39 3.08 -9.97
CA LEU A 17 -0.31 1.98 -10.91
C LEU A 17 0.86 2.15 -11.89
N LEU A 18 1.10 3.36 -12.40
CA LEU A 18 2.27 3.65 -13.24
C LEU A 18 3.58 3.40 -12.48
N HIS A 19 3.64 3.78 -11.20
CA HIS A 19 4.80 3.51 -10.35
C HIS A 19 5.03 2.01 -10.15
N VAL A 20 3.97 1.26 -9.79
CA VAL A 20 4.03 -0.21 -9.66
C VAL A 20 4.43 -0.86 -10.98
N LEU A 21 3.90 -0.41 -12.12
CA LEU A 21 4.25 -0.93 -13.43
C LEU A 21 5.68 -0.59 -13.84
N SER A 22 6.21 0.57 -13.43
CA SER A 22 7.60 0.97 -13.63
C SER A 22 8.56 0.09 -12.84
N ILE A 23 8.21 -0.18 -11.58
CA ILE A 23 9.09 -0.93 -10.65
C ILE A 23 8.93 -2.46 -10.80
N ARG A 24 7.89 -2.96 -11.49
CA ARG A 24 7.65 -4.42 -11.64
C ARG A 24 8.82 -5.21 -12.24
N HIS A 25 9.71 -4.56 -13.00
CA HIS A 25 10.92 -5.16 -13.59
C HIS A 25 12.21 -4.73 -12.89
N ALA A 26 12.12 -3.94 -11.82
CA ALA A 26 13.27 -3.58 -11.00
C ALA A 26 13.74 -4.81 -10.23
N TYR A 27 15.06 -4.97 -10.15
CA TYR A 27 15.73 -6.10 -9.49
C TYR A 27 15.27 -6.33 -8.04
N PHE A 28 14.88 -5.25 -7.34
CA PHE A 28 14.33 -5.27 -5.97
C PHE A 28 12.95 -5.94 -5.84
N PHE A 29 12.16 -5.99 -6.90
CA PHE A 29 10.85 -6.65 -6.90
C PHE A 29 10.96 -8.17 -7.08
N THR A 30 12.01 -8.62 -7.77
CA THR A 30 12.30 -10.04 -8.03
C THR A 30 13.20 -10.68 -6.97
N HIS A 31 13.99 -9.89 -6.24
CA HIS A 31 14.82 -10.37 -5.13
C HIS A 31 14.38 -9.72 -3.83
N LEU A 32 13.46 -10.39 -3.12
CA LEU A 32 13.07 -10.01 -1.76
C LEU A 32 14.29 -10.21 -0.84
N GLN A 33 14.83 -9.12 -0.32
CA GLN A 33 15.89 -9.15 0.69
C GLN A 33 15.36 -8.64 2.04
N THR A 34 15.89 -9.22 3.11
CA THR A 34 15.69 -8.78 4.51
C THR A 34 14.21 -8.82 4.95
N GLU A 35 13.60 -7.69 5.27
CA GLU A 35 12.25 -7.58 5.84
C GLU A 35 11.14 -8.13 4.94
N ARG A 36 11.25 -7.90 3.62
CA ARG A 36 10.25 -8.35 2.64
C ARG A 36 10.14 -9.87 2.58
N LEU A 37 11.30 -10.55 2.65
CA LEU A 37 11.35 -12.01 2.67
C LEU A 37 10.73 -12.57 3.96
N ARG A 38 10.94 -11.87 5.08
CA ARG A 38 10.33 -12.23 6.38
C ARG A 38 8.81 -12.15 6.33
N TYR A 39 8.23 -11.08 5.78
CA TYR A 39 6.78 -10.99 5.59
C TYR A 39 6.24 -12.02 4.60
N HIS A 40 6.94 -12.28 3.51
CA HIS A 40 6.54 -13.30 2.54
C HIS A 40 6.49 -14.71 3.16
N LEU A 41 7.54 -15.10 3.87
CA LEU A 41 7.62 -16.39 4.55
C LEU A 41 6.59 -16.51 5.68
N TRP A 42 6.31 -15.42 6.41
CA TRP A 42 5.28 -15.39 7.44
C TRP A 42 3.87 -15.51 6.84
N ALA A 43 3.59 -14.83 5.73
CA ALA A 43 2.32 -14.98 5.02
C ALA A 43 2.11 -16.41 4.52
N LEU A 44 3.17 -17.05 3.99
CA LEU A 44 3.12 -18.45 3.59
C LEU A 44 2.91 -19.40 4.77
N SER A 45 3.56 -19.16 5.91
CA SER A 45 3.41 -20.01 7.10
C SER A 45 2.02 -19.92 7.74
N ILE A 46 1.35 -18.75 7.62
CA ILE A 46 -0.06 -18.58 7.97
C ILE A 46 -0.95 -19.44 7.06
N LEU A 47 -0.70 -19.44 5.75
CA LEU A 47 -1.51 -20.18 4.77
C LEU A 47 -1.31 -21.69 4.85
N SER A 48 -0.10 -22.17 5.15
CA SER A 48 0.20 -23.59 5.26
C SER A 48 -0.19 -24.20 6.60
N TRP A 49 -0.75 -23.43 7.54
CA TRP A 49 -1.06 -23.84 8.93
C TRP A 49 0.14 -24.43 9.70
N THR A 50 1.35 -24.34 9.14
CA THR A 50 2.59 -24.85 9.74
C THR A 50 3.23 -23.77 10.61
N GLN A 51 2.47 -23.23 11.57
CA GLN A 51 2.95 -22.28 12.59
C GLN A 51 4.14 -22.91 13.34
N ARG A 52 5.36 -22.71 12.81
CA ARG A 52 6.63 -23.16 13.39
C ARG A 52 7.63 -22.04 13.61
N THR A 53 7.28 -20.79 13.31
CA THR A 53 8.15 -19.65 13.64
C THR A 53 7.90 -19.20 15.07
N SER A 54 8.71 -19.78 15.95
CA SER A 54 9.04 -19.25 17.25
C SER A 54 9.61 -17.81 17.16
N LEU A 55 9.05 -16.91 17.97
CA LEU A 55 9.62 -15.65 18.51
C LEU A 55 9.66 -14.38 17.61
N PRO A 56 9.72 -13.18 18.21
CA PRO A 56 8.85 -12.56 19.23
C PRO A 56 7.96 -11.49 18.55
N PHE A 57 7.11 -10.78 19.28
CA PHE A 57 6.30 -9.67 18.76
C PHE A 57 7.13 -8.42 18.41
N ASP A 58 8.22 -8.56 17.64
CA ASP A 58 9.07 -7.43 17.24
C ASP A 58 8.37 -6.52 16.21
N GLN A 59 7.35 -7.02 15.51
CA GLN A 59 6.58 -6.25 14.53
C GLN A 59 5.08 -6.53 14.65
N ALA A 60 4.27 -5.53 14.32
CA ALA A 60 2.82 -5.62 14.41
C ALA A 60 2.28 -6.71 13.45
N PRO A 61 1.53 -7.70 13.96
CA PRO A 61 1.10 -8.84 13.15
C PRO A 61 0.10 -8.47 12.04
N GLY A 62 -0.51 -7.28 12.10
CA GLY A 62 -1.56 -6.87 11.17
C GLY A 62 -1.14 -6.89 9.70
N TYR A 63 0.09 -6.50 9.40
CA TYR A 63 0.61 -6.49 8.02
C TYR A 63 0.78 -7.90 7.42
N PRO A 64 1.44 -8.87 8.09
CA PRO A 64 1.54 -10.24 7.59
C PRO A 64 0.20 -10.95 7.39
N TYR A 65 -0.81 -10.70 8.24
CA TYR A 65 -2.16 -11.24 8.02
C TYR A 65 -2.86 -10.63 6.80
N LEU A 66 -2.68 -9.33 6.55
CA LEU A 66 -3.19 -8.67 5.34
C LEU A 66 -2.54 -9.26 4.09
N VAL A 67 -1.21 -9.45 4.10
CA VAL A 67 -0.48 -10.09 3.00
C VAL A 67 -0.94 -11.54 2.80
N ALA A 68 -1.13 -12.31 3.87
CA ALA A 68 -1.64 -13.67 3.78
C ALA A 68 -3.04 -13.74 3.13
N GLY A 69 -3.94 -12.82 3.48
CA GLY A 69 -5.26 -12.73 2.84
C GLY A 69 -5.19 -12.38 1.35
N ILE A 70 -4.29 -11.49 0.95
CA ILE A 70 -4.04 -11.17 -0.47
C ILE A 70 -3.47 -12.39 -1.19
N TYR A 71 -2.53 -13.11 -0.57
CA TYR A 71 -1.95 -14.31 -1.14
C TYR A 71 -2.96 -15.47 -1.25
N ALA A 72 -3.91 -15.59 -0.31
CA ALA A 72 -4.99 -16.56 -0.39
C ALA A 72 -5.90 -16.33 -1.61
N THR A 73 -6.07 -15.07 -2.03
CA THR A 73 -7.01 -14.68 -3.09
C THR A 73 -6.35 -14.58 -4.47
N PHE A 74 -5.12 -14.07 -4.56
CA PHE A 74 -4.42 -13.82 -5.83
C PHE A 74 -3.17 -14.69 -6.04
N GLY A 75 -2.85 -15.57 -5.08
CA GLY A 75 -1.61 -16.35 -5.04
C GLY A 75 -0.44 -15.56 -4.45
N PRO A 76 0.71 -16.20 -4.18
CA PRO A 76 1.87 -15.62 -3.50
C PRO A 76 2.67 -14.68 -4.42
N ARG A 77 2.04 -13.61 -4.89
CA ARG A 77 2.60 -12.63 -5.82
C ARG A 77 2.75 -11.29 -5.13
N VAL A 78 3.98 -10.80 -4.98
CA VAL A 78 4.28 -9.48 -4.42
C VAL A 78 3.59 -8.35 -5.18
N THR A 79 3.43 -8.51 -6.50
CA THR A 79 2.69 -7.56 -7.34
C THR A 79 1.23 -7.41 -6.94
N ALA A 80 0.58 -8.47 -6.44
CA ALA A 80 -0.79 -8.39 -5.94
C ALA A 80 -0.88 -7.52 -4.68
N VAL A 81 0.10 -7.64 -3.78
CA VAL A 81 0.18 -6.82 -2.57
C VAL A 81 0.39 -5.35 -2.91
N ALA A 82 1.32 -5.06 -3.82
CA ALA A 82 1.60 -3.69 -4.27
C ALA A 82 0.37 -3.04 -4.93
N VAL A 83 -0.41 -3.80 -5.72
CA VAL A 83 -1.66 -3.30 -6.31
C VAL A 83 -2.70 -3.00 -5.23
N VAL A 84 -2.86 -3.86 -4.22
CA VAL A 84 -3.80 -3.62 -3.12
C VAL A 84 -3.36 -2.40 -2.29
N GLN A 85 -2.06 -2.27 -1.99
CA GLN A 85 -1.51 -1.08 -1.32
C GLN A 85 -1.77 0.19 -2.15
N ALA A 86 -1.59 0.15 -3.48
CA ALA A 86 -1.88 1.27 -4.36
C ALA A 86 -3.35 1.71 -4.31
N VAL A 87 -4.29 0.76 -4.20
CA VAL A 87 -5.72 1.05 -4.03
C VAL A 87 -5.99 1.68 -2.67
N LEU A 88 -5.46 1.12 -1.58
CA LEU A 88 -5.65 1.65 -0.22
C LEU A 88 -5.10 3.07 -0.07
N ASP A 89 -3.94 3.34 -0.67
CA ASP A 89 -3.37 4.67 -0.69
C ASP A 89 -4.20 5.67 -1.49
N ALA A 90 -4.74 5.27 -2.64
CA ALA A 90 -5.62 6.13 -3.43
C ALA A 90 -6.88 6.51 -2.64
N ILE A 91 -7.46 5.56 -1.89
CA ILE A 91 -8.56 5.81 -0.96
C ILE A 91 -8.15 6.80 0.13
N THR A 92 -6.93 6.67 0.65
CA THR A 92 -6.37 7.56 1.68
C THR A 92 -6.23 8.99 1.17
N CYS A 93 -5.77 9.21 -0.06
CA CYS A 93 -5.74 10.55 -0.67
C CYS A 93 -7.13 11.19 -0.75
N VAL A 94 -8.16 10.41 -1.10
CA VAL A 94 -9.55 10.90 -1.13
C VAL A 94 -10.05 11.20 0.28
N ALA A 95 -9.71 10.38 1.27
CA ALA A 95 -10.06 10.64 2.66
C ALA A 95 -9.44 11.95 3.16
N ILE A 96 -8.16 12.20 2.87
CA ILE A 96 -7.47 13.46 3.20
C ILE A 96 -8.16 14.65 2.55
N ALA A 97 -8.49 14.56 1.26
CA ALA A 97 -9.19 15.61 0.55
C ALA A 97 -10.56 15.94 1.19
N ARG A 98 -11.30 14.91 1.62
CA ARG A 98 -12.60 15.07 2.30
C ARG A 98 -12.48 15.66 3.69
N VAL A 99 -11.49 15.23 4.47
CA VAL A 99 -11.22 15.78 5.82
C VAL A 99 -10.82 17.24 5.71
N GLY A 100 -9.87 17.58 4.82
CA GLY A 100 -9.48 18.96 4.55
C GLY A 100 -10.67 19.82 4.13
N ARG A 101 -11.58 19.27 3.32
CA ARG A 101 -12.82 19.95 2.93
C ARG A 101 -13.76 20.25 4.09
N ARG A 102 -13.90 19.31 5.03
CA ARG A 102 -14.77 19.46 6.21
C ARG A 102 -14.20 20.44 7.22
N CYS A 103 -12.89 20.46 7.41
CA CYS A 103 -12.24 21.30 8.42
C CYS A 103 -11.98 22.73 7.94
N PHE A 104 -11.59 22.91 6.67
CA PHE A 104 -11.07 24.20 6.17
C PHE A 104 -11.73 24.67 4.86
N GLY A 105 -12.76 23.97 4.40
CA GLY A 105 -13.54 24.33 3.21
C GLY A 105 -13.01 23.75 1.89
N ALA A 106 -13.75 24.00 0.81
CA ALA A 106 -13.53 23.44 -0.53
C ALA A 106 -12.10 23.60 -1.10
N PRO A 107 -11.48 24.80 -1.10
CA PRO A 107 -10.16 24.98 -1.71
C PRO A 107 -9.06 24.28 -0.90
N ALA A 108 -9.14 24.30 0.43
CA ALA A 108 -8.17 23.64 1.30
C ALA A 108 -8.17 22.11 1.13
N GLY A 109 -9.35 21.50 0.98
CA GLY A 109 -9.47 20.06 0.70
C GLY A 109 -8.86 19.65 -0.65
N LEU A 110 -9.00 20.50 -1.68
CA LEU A 110 -8.39 20.25 -3.00
C LEU A 110 -6.86 20.32 -2.94
N VAL A 111 -6.31 21.35 -2.30
CA VAL A 111 -4.85 21.51 -2.15
C VAL A 111 -4.28 20.37 -1.32
N ALA A 112 -4.93 19.99 -0.21
CA ALA A 112 -4.52 18.86 0.62
C ALA A 112 -4.54 17.53 -0.16
N GLY A 113 -5.58 17.29 -0.97
CA GLY A 113 -5.68 16.13 -1.84
C GLY A 113 -4.58 16.08 -2.90
N LEU A 114 -4.31 17.20 -3.57
CA LEU A 114 -3.25 17.30 -4.59
C LEU A 114 -1.86 17.10 -3.98
N LEU A 115 -1.59 17.70 -2.83
CA LEU A 115 -0.34 17.50 -2.09
C LEU A 115 -0.17 16.04 -1.66
N ALA A 116 -1.24 15.39 -1.19
CA ALA A 116 -1.20 13.98 -0.81
C ALA A 116 -0.97 13.05 -2.01
N VAL A 117 -1.44 13.42 -3.21
CA VAL A 117 -1.20 12.66 -4.45
C VAL A 117 0.26 12.80 -4.91
N ALA A 118 0.85 13.99 -4.76
CA ALA A 118 2.22 14.28 -5.21
C ALA A 118 3.30 13.99 -4.15
N TYR A 119 2.92 13.55 -2.94
CA TYR A 119 3.87 13.33 -1.87
C TYR A 119 4.73 12.09 -2.13
N GLY A 120 5.98 12.31 -2.51
CA GLY A 120 6.90 11.27 -2.96
C GLY A 120 7.10 10.11 -1.97
N SER A 121 7.04 10.36 -0.66
CA SER A 121 7.15 9.28 0.34
C SER A 121 5.92 8.37 0.37
N PHE A 122 4.71 8.88 0.09
CA PHE A 122 3.52 8.04 -0.07
C PHE A 122 3.62 7.16 -1.32
N ILE A 123 4.20 7.69 -2.40
CA ILE A 123 4.45 6.93 -3.65
C ILE A 123 5.55 5.88 -3.46
N TYR A 124 6.59 6.20 -2.69
CA TYR A 124 7.68 5.28 -2.41
C TYR A 124 7.21 4.09 -1.55
N CYS A 125 6.46 4.34 -0.47
CA CYS A 125 5.96 3.29 0.42
C CYS A 125 4.94 2.36 -0.26
N THR A 126 4.35 2.74 -1.40
CA THR A 126 3.40 1.89 -2.12
C THR A 126 4.05 0.71 -2.85
N GLY A 127 5.36 0.77 -3.10
CA GLY A 127 6.13 -0.29 -3.74
C GLY A 127 6.91 -1.18 -2.77
N GLU A 128 6.95 -0.84 -1.48
CA GLU A 128 7.74 -1.55 -0.48
C GLU A 128 6.84 -2.51 0.33
N LEU A 129 7.30 -3.74 0.48
CA LEU A 129 6.71 -4.75 1.38
C LEU A 129 7.15 -4.46 2.83
N GLU A 130 6.84 -3.26 3.32
CA GLU A 130 7.19 -2.82 4.67
C GLU A 130 5.98 -2.22 5.39
N SER A 131 5.91 -2.41 6.70
CA SER A 131 4.95 -1.68 7.54
C SER A 131 5.36 -0.21 7.60
N ALA A 132 4.41 0.71 7.45
CA ALA A 132 4.64 2.16 7.56
C ALA A 132 5.06 2.64 8.96
N THR A 133 5.31 1.72 9.90
CA THR A 133 5.79 1.96 11.26
C THR A 133 7.17 1.31 11.43
N PRO A 134 8.19 2.04 11.94
CA PRO A 134 9.51 1.49 12.21
C PRO A 134 9.49 0.39 13.29
#